data_AF-A0A6P0HPD4-F1
#
_entry.id   AF-A0A6P0HPD4-F1
#
_cell.length_a   1.000
_cell.length_b   1.000
_cell.length_c   1.000
_cell.angle_alpha   90.00
_cell.angle_beta   90.00
_cell.angle_gamma   90.00
#
_symmetry.space_group_name_H-M   'P 1'
#
loop_
_entity.id
_entity.type
_entity.pdbx_description
1 polymer ?
#
loop_
_entity_poly.entity_id
_entity_poly.type
_entity_poly.pdbx_seq_one_letter_code
_entity_poly.pdbx_strand_id
1 'polypeptide(L)'
;ARTVPDNIGLLYHKHLAMFGPREMLLSSEEPVVRQFLNAQRVGPIGMSEEKDAGELAAEAGQELPPLPPIPLQLEPSNGIPRRSQRPPGEWCEQHGITPPPGSFQADAAIATR
;
A
#
# COMPACT_ATOMS: atom_id res chain seq x y z
N ALA A 1 0.14 -9.48 13.25
CA ALA A 1 0.26 -8.16 12.60
C ALA A 1 1.59 -8.06 11.86
N ARG A 2 1.60 -7.55 10.63
CA ARG A 2 2.81 -7.27 9.85
C ARG A 2 3.46 -6.00 10.41
N THR A 3 4.78 -5.97 10.57
CA THR A 3 5.52 -4.77 10.97
C THR A 3 5.53 -3.77 9.83
N VAL A 4 4.55 -2.86 9.80
CA VAL A 4 4.46 -1.75 8.84
C VAL A 4 4.74 -0.45 9.59
N PRO A 5 5.58 0.47 9.06
CA PRO A 5 5.84 1.75 9.69
C PRO A 5 4.64 2.69 9.62
N ASP A 6 4.66 3.74 10.45
CA ASP A 6 3.60 4.77 10.52
C ASP A 6 3.47 5.56 9.21
N ASN A 7 4.62 5.91 8.63
CA ASN A 7 4.72 6.61 7.36
C ASN A 7 5.53 5.77 6.37
N ILE A 8 5.15 5.84 5.10
CA ILE A 8 5.81 5.13 4.00
C ILE A 8 6.18 6.15 2.92
N GLY A 9 7.35 5.97 2.30
CA GLY A 9 7.75 6.64 1.08
C GLY A 9 8.00 5.64 -0.04
N LEU A 10 7.50 5.91 -1.24
CA LEU A 10 7.77 5.14 -2.44
C LEU A 10 8.63 5.97 -3.41
N LEU A 11 9.83 5.49 -3.68
CA LEU A 11 10.72 6.02 -4.72
C LEU A 11 10.64 5.13 -5.94
N TYR A 12 10.40 5.72 -7.11
CA TYR A 12 10.38 5.02 -8.39
C TYR A 12 11.09 5.88 -9.44
N HIS A 13 12.02 5.30 -10.20
CA HIS A 13 12.77 5.98 -11.27
C HIS A 13 13.47 7.29 -10.83
N LYS A 14 14.07 7.29 -9.63
CA LYS A 14 14.68 8.48 -8.97
C LYS A 14 13.68 9.60 -8.61
N HIS A 15 12.39 9.34 -8.66
CA HIS A 15 11.33 10.25 -8.25
C HIS A 15 10.59 9.75 -7.00
N LEU A 16 10.26 10.67 -6.08
CA LEU A 16 9.38 10.38 -4.95
C LEU A 16 7.93 10.32 -5.44
N ALA A 17 7.47 9.10 -5.71
CA ALA A 17 6.11 8.86 -6.18
C ALA A 17 5.09 9.17 -5.09
N MET A 18 5.38 8.82 -3.84
CA MET A 18 4.49 9.10 -2.71
C MET A 18 5.24 9.14 -1.39
N PHE A 19 4.82 9.99 -0.45
CA PHE A 19 5.27 9.95 0.95
C PHE A 19 4.14 10.43 1.87
N GLY A 20 3.88 9.69 2.93
CA GLY A 20 2.84 10.06 3.90
C GLY A 20 2.48 8.94 4.87
N PRO A 21 1.34 9.07 5.57
CA PRO A 21 0.80 8.02 6.43
C PRO A 21 0.63 6.72 5.67
N ARG A 22 0.87 5.58 6.30
CA ARG A 22 0.78 4.28 5.62
C ARG A 22 -0.58 4.05 4.97
N GLU A 23 -1.66 4.56 5.55
CA GLU A 23 -3.03 4.46 5.01
C GLU A 23 -3.10 5.05 3.62
N MET A 24 -2.44 6.19 3.38
CA MET A 24 -2.34 6.83 2.07
C MET A 24 -1.79 5.90 0.98
N LEU A 25 -0.70 5.20 1.26
CA LEU A 25 -0.14 4.26 0.28
C LEU A 25 -0.97 2.98 0.18
N LEU A 26 -1.40 2.43 1.33
CA LEU A 26 -2.08 1.13 1.40
C LEU A 26 -3.52 1.18 0.89
N SER A 27 -4.08 2.37 0.66
CA SER A 27 -5.36 2.58 -0.04
C SER A 27 -5.21 3.26 -1.41
N SER A 28 -3.98 3.41 -1.93
CA SER A 28 -3.73 4.16 -3.16
C SER A 28 -4.16 3.38 -4.40
N GLU A 29 -4.92 4.02 -5.29
CA GLU A 29 -5.29 3.45 -6.59
C GLU A 29 -4.18 3.57 -7.66
N GLU A 30 -3.10 4.30 -7.37
CA GLU A 30 -2.00 4.52 -8.30
C GLU A 30 -1.38 3.19 -8.75
N PRO A 31 -1.37 2.85 -10.06
CA PRO A 31 -0.98 1.53 -10.55
C PRO A 31 0.42 1.08 -10.13
N VAL A 32 1.39 2.01 -10.08
CA VAL A 32 2.76 1.75 -9.62
C VAL A 32 2.76 1.33 -8.14
N VAL A 33 1.98 2.02 -7.30
CA VAL A 33 1.88 1.71 -5.86
C VAL A 33 1.19 0.37 -5.66
N ARG A 34 0.08 0.12 -6.36
CA ARG A 34 -0.67 -1.15 -6.29
C ARG A 34 0.16 -2.35 -6.72
N GLN A 35 0.87 -2.23 -7.84
CA GLN A 35 1.72 -3.32 -8.33
C GLN A 35 2.81 -3.66 -7.30
N PHE A 36 3.46 -2.64 -6.75
CA PHE A 36 4.49 -2.81 -5.73
C PHE A 36 3.94 -3.49 -4.46
N LEU A 37 2.81 -3.01 -3.93
CA LEU A 37 2.22 -3.54 -2.70
C LEU A 37 1.73 -4.99 -2.84
N ASN A 38 1.22 -5.36 -4.02
CA ASN A 38 0.75 -6.72 -4.32
C ASN A 38 1.87 -7.65 -4.84
N ALA A 39 3.11 -7.17 -4.95
CA ALA A 39 4.23 -7.90 -5.56
C ALA A 39 3.90 -8.49 -6.95
N GLN A 40 3.15 -7.75 -7.76
CA GLN A 40 2.71 -8.19 -9.08
C GLN A 40 3.81 -8.00 -10.14
N ARG A 41 3.98 -9.01 -11.00
CA ARG A 41 4.94 -8.97 -12.13
C ARG A 41 4.41 -8.19 -13.33
N VAL A 42 3.09 -8.12 -13.43
CA VAL A 42 2.35 -7.41 -14.47
C VAL A 42 2.07 -5.99 -13.99
N GLY A 43 2.33 -5.01 -14.85
CA GLY A 43 2.09 -3.58 -14.56
C GLY A 43 3.23 -2.65 -14.94
N PRO A 44 3.11 -1.36 -14.59
CA PRO A 44 4.03 -0.29 -15.03
C PRO A 44 5.47 -0.38 -14.50
N ILE A 45 5.70 -1.08 -13.39
CA ILE A 45 7.03 -1.38 -12.87
C ILE A 45 7.58 -2.56 -13.68
N GLY A 46 8.57 -2.28 -14.54
CA GLY A 46 9.41 -3.31 -15.14
C GLY A 46 10.20 -4.03 -14.05
N MET A 47 9.74 -5.20 -13.63
CA MET A 47 10.37 -6.00 -12.58
C MET A 47 11.59 -6.79 -13.07
N SER A 48 11.79 -6.90 -14.39
CA SER A 48 13.03 -7.39 -15.01
C SER A 48 13.72 -6.27 -15.79
N GLU A 49 15.05 -6.30 -15.82
CA GLU A 49 15.86 -5.36 -16.64
C GLU A 49 15.55 -5.51 -18.14
N GLU A 50 15.07 -6.68 -18.55
CA GLU A 50 14.77 -7.04 -19.94
C GLU A 50 13.33 -6.74 -20.36
N LYS A 51 12.43 -6.31 -19.44
CA LYS A 51 11.04 -6.03 -19.80
C LYS A 51 10.99 -4.88 -20.80
N ASP A 52 10.67 -5.19 -22.04
CA ASP A 52 10.69 -4.20 -23.11
C ASP A 52 9.44 -3.30 -23.09
N ALA A 53 9.53 -2.17 -23.79
CA ALA A 53 8.44 -1.20 -23.89
C ALA A 53 7.18 -1.76 -24.57
N GLY A 54 7.32 -2.80 -25.41
CA GLY A 54 6.21 -3.48 -26.07
C GLY A 54 5.42 -4.36 -25.11
N GLU A 55 6.11 -5.10 -24.25
CA GLU A 55 5.51 -5.90 -23.17
C GLU A 55 4.81 -4.99 -22.15
N LEU A 56 5.43 -3.89 -21.75
CA LEU A 56 4.80 -2.88 -20.88
C LEU A 56 3.53 -2.28 -21.50
N ALA A 57 3.55 -2.00 -22.80
CA ALA A 57 2.37 -1.48 -23.51
C ALA A 57 1.26 -2.54 -23.64
N ALA A 58 1.61 -3.82 -23.81
CA ALA A 58 0.65 -4.92 -23.89
C ALA A 58 -0.05 -5.19 -22.54
N GLU A 59 0.61 -4.87 -21.43
CA GLU A 59 0.04 -4.95 -20.09
C GLU A 59 -0.68 -3.68 -19.64
N ALA A 60 -0.53 -2.58 -20.38
CA ALA A 60 -1.18 -1.32 -20.05
C ALA A 60 -2.70 -1.48 -20.07
N GLY A 61 -3.34 -1.17 -18.95
CA GLY A 61 -4.79 -1.28 -18.78
C GLY A 61 -5.29 -2.65 -18.32
N GLN A 62 -4.41 -3.62 -18.05
CA GLN A 62 -4.81 -4.81 -17.30
C GLN A 62 -5.23 -4.43 -15.88
N GLU A 63 -6.36 -4.98 -15.43
CA GLU A 63 -6.90 -4.67 -14.11
C GLU A 63 -6.03 -5.32 -13.02
N LEU A 64 -5.43 -4.49 -12.17
CA LEU A 64 -4.65 -4.97 -11.04
C LEU A 64 -5.59 -5.57 -9.98
N PRO A 65 -5.19 -6.66 -9.30
CA PRO A 65 -5.99 -7.24 -8.23
C PRO A 65 -6.30 -6.19 -7.14
N PRO A 66 -7.39 -6.37 -6.39
CA PRO A 66 -7.76 -5.46 -5.31
C PRO A 66 -6.64 -5.35 -4.28
N LEU A 67 -6.57 -4.20 -3.60
CA LEU A 67 -5.61 -4.01 -2.53
C LEU A 67 -5.92 -4.96 -1.35
N PRO A 68 -4.88 -5.48 -0.68
CA PRO A 68 -5.08 -6.29 0.51
C PRO A 68 -5.62 -5.42 1.66
N PRO A 69 -6.28 -6.03 2.66
CA PRO A 69 -6.74 -5.32 3.85
C PRO A 69 -5.59 -4.61 4.57
N ILE A 70 -5.85 -3.40 5.07
CA ILE A 70 -4.88 -2.64 5.86
C ILE A 70 -4.81 -3.27 7.26
N PRO A 71 -3.67 -3.83 7.70
CA PRO A 71 -3.58 -4.45 9.03
C PRO A 71 -3.63 -3.39 10.13
N LEU A 72 -4.01 -3.76 11.36
CA LEU A 72 -3.85 -2.88 12.52
C LEU A 72 -2.40 -2.48 12.75
N GLN A 73 -2.20 -1.25 13.19
CA GLN A 73 -0.90 -0.74 13.60
C GLN A 73 -0.42 -1.46 14.86
N LEU A 74 0.88 -1.74 14.92
CA LEU A 74 1.50 -2.26 16.13
C LEU A 74 1.64 -1.15 17.17
N GLU A 75 1.20 -1.44 18.40
CA GLU A 75 1.38 -0.53 19.51
C GLU A 75 2.86 -0.46 19.94
N PRO A 76 3.33 0.70 20.42
CA PRO A 76 4.65 0.82 21.03
C PRO A 76 4.84 -0.15 22.20
N SER A 77 6.03 -0.74 22.34
CA SER A 77 6.31 -1.76 23.37
C SER A 77 6.17 -1.26 24.81
N ASN A 78 6.24 0.07 25.02
CA ASN A 78 6.04 0.70 26.33
C ASN A 78 4.56 1.03 26.62
N GLY A 79 3.64 0.74 25.71
CA GLY A 79 2.21 1.01 25.85
C GLY A 79 1.82 2.49 25.81
N ILE A 80 2.76 3.40 25.52
CA ILE A 80 2.52 4.83 25.46
C ILE A 80 2.35 5.23 23.98
N PRO A 81 1.17 5.71 23.56
CA PRO A 81 0.96 6.15 22.19
C PRO A 81 1.92 7.26 21.77
N ARG A 82 2.35 7.24 20.51
CA ARG A 82 3.20 8.32 19.98
C ARG A 82 2.36 9.59 19.80
N ARG A 83 2.96 10.77 19.98
CA ARG A 83 2.27 12.05 19.75
C ARG A 83 1.65 12.16 18.34
N SER A 84 2.27 11.53 17.34
CA SER A 84 1.80 11.51 15.95
C SER A 84 0.95 10.29 15.60
N GLN A 85 0.70 9.37 16.56
CA GLN A 85 -0.11 8.18 16.33
C GLN A 85 -1.56 8.60 16.11
N ARG A 86 -2.19 8.00 15.11
CA ARG A 86 -3.57 8.25 14.72
C ARG A 86 -4.41 6.99 14.95
N PRO A 87 -5.71 7.11 15.28
CA PRO A 87 -6.62 5.98 15.24
C PRO A 87 -6.61 5.30 13.86
N PRO A 88 -6.73 3.96 13.81
CA PRO A 88 -6.80 3.24 12.55
C PRO A 88 -7.95 3.74 11.67
N GLY A 89 -7.66 4.08 10.40
CA GLY A 89 -8.64 4.52 9.42
C GLY A 89 -8.98 6.01 9.46
N GLU A 90 -8.49 6.76 10.45
CA GLU A 90 -8.75 8.19 10.59
C GLU A 90 -8.29 8.96 9.33
N TRP A 91 -7.16 8.59 8.73
CA TRP A 91 -6.67 9.28 7.54
C TRP A 91 -7.58 9.00 6.33
N CYS A 92 -8.02 7.75 6.16
CA CYS A 92 -8.95 7.38 5.09
C CYS A 92 -10.27 8.17 5.19
N GLU A 93 -10.85 8.24 6.41
CA GLU A 93 -12.08 8.99 6.66
C GLU A 93 -11.93 10.48 6.32
N GLN A 94 -10.85 11.11 6.81
CA GLN A 94 -10.57 12.54 6.58
C GLN A 94 -10.43 12.90 5.10
N HIS A 95 -10.03 11.94 4.26
CA HIS A 95 -9.80 12.15 2.83
C HIS A 95 -10.91 11.55 1.95
N GLY A 96 -12.00 11.06 2.56
CA GLY A 96 -13.12 10.45 1.83
C GLY A 96 -12.75 9.16 1.09
N ILE A 97 -11.72 8.45 1.57
CA ILE A 97 -11.22 7.21 0.97
C ILE A 97 -11.86 6.02 1.64
N THR A 98 -12.41 5.10 0.83
CA THR A 98 -12.90 3.82 1.33
C THR A 98 -11.74 2.83 1.41
N PRO A 99 -11.38 2.33 2.61
CA PRO A 99 -10.28 1.38 2.73
C PRO A 99 -10.67 0.03 2.12
N PRO A 100 -9.69 -0.81 1.72
CA PRO A 100 -9.96 -2.15 1.22
C PRO A 100 -10.80 -2.97 2.21
N PRO A 101 -11.72 -3.85 1.74
CA PRO A 101 -12.56 -4.66 2.61
C PRO A 101 -11.75 -5.46 3.64
N GLY A 102 -12.23 -5.53 4.88
CA GLY A 102 -11.54 -6.24 5.97
C GLY A 102 -10.38 -5.44 6.62
N SER A 103 -10.14 -4.20 6.21
CA SER A 103 -9.13 -3.33 6.82
C SER A 103 -9.42 -3.05 8.30
N PHE A 104 -8.36 -2.82 9.08
CA PHE A 104 -8.38 -2.45 10.49
C PHE A 104 -9.03 -3.47 11.43
N GLN A 105 -9.10 -4.74 11.00
CA GLN A 105 -9.54 -5.86 11.84
C GLN A 105 -8.32 -6.60 12.42
N ALA A 106 -8.51 -7.29 13.56
CA ALA A 106 -7.44 -8.05 14.22
C ALA A 106 -6.80 -9.11 13.29
N ASP A 107 -7.60 -9.71 12.41
CA ASP A 107 -7.19 -10.77 11.48
C ASP A 107 -6.80 -10.25 10.08
N ALA A 108 -6.82 -8.93 9.85
CA ALA A 108 -6.55 -8.33 8.53
C ALA A 108 -5.16 -8.72 7.96
N ALA A 109 -4.22 -9.12 8.81
CA ALA A 109 -2.90 -9.60 8.39
C ALA A 109 -2.89 -11.05 7.86
N ILE A 110 -3.98 -11.81 8.02
CA ILE A 110 -4.08 -13.25 7.72
C ILE A 110 -4.82 -13.50 6.39
N ALA A 111 -5.59 -12.53 5.90
CA ALA A 111 -6.49 -12.66 4.75
C ALA A 111 -5.82 -12.83 3.37
N THR A 112 -4.53 -13.12 3.29
CA THR A 112 -3.78 -13.31 2.04
C THR A 112 -3.12 -14.68 1.96
N ARG A 113 -3.79 -15.74 2.44
CA ARG A 113 -3.39 -17.13 2.21
C ARG A 113 -4.35 -17.82 1.26
#